data_AF-A0A959VSE1-F1
#
_entry.id   AF-A0A959VSE1-F1
#
_cell.length_a   1.000
_cell.length_b   1.000
_cell.length_c   1.000
_cell.angle_alpha   90.00
_cell.angle_beta   90.00
_cell.angle_gamma   90.00
#
_symmetry.space_group_name_H-M   'P 1'
#
loop_
_entity.id
_entity.type
_entity.pdbx_description
1 polymer ?
#
loop_
_entity_poly.entity_id
_entity_poly.type
_entity_poly.pdbx_seq_one_letter_code
_entity_poly.pdbx_strand_id
1 'polypeptide(L)'
;RLRAAGIRRSNLYLAWDFTTASDESNSGRARSMRDQAFAGLGDNDLSDRKLQGDAPEFRVDSVETNVDAEIARRIEGTFEVPCYLRQPSTGDECGAGATMNLDPDGKPRQTGTYEAGFECLIPRVLTDPGSVDPGALPDENLRGRALLYGHDLLGSIDGELANEAQRKLATRGFTICGTDQIGLSNGDESTLENAFGDLSAFPQVADRLQQALLNEMLLARLMIHPGGLDSRAAFRVDPLASDPSQVPGGDGNTTVPPGSGLEPAIIAGTDARAWYRGVGEGGITGGALIALAPDIDRGSLGSAAMNHSVLISRSAAWDRLRSVFDLAYPNGAEQPLALGLIQMLWDRAEANGYAHRMTGDPLTDSPTHRVLFDLAFGDHQVTNWQSNVEARTIGARAIVPFISSGRWPGVDVRWGMDPVSSFPYDGSAIAYWDGGPLRPGSGSAGFIGTGPPPFANIAPVLGEDPHEFPGVSETAIGMIDGFLREGGAVTNPCAPGPCLAGGWTGS
;
A
#
# COMPACT_ATOMS: atom_id res chain seq x y z
N ARG A 1 5.55 1.77 -33.12
CA ARG A 1 5.86 1.95 -31.69
C ARG A 1 6.74 3.19 -31.48
N LEU A 2 8.07 3.13 -31.68
CA LEU A 2 8.98 4.26 -31.39
C LEU A 2 8.62 5.62 -32.02
N ARG A 3 8.23 5.65 -33.31
CA ARG A 3 7.79 6.91 -33.96
C ARG A 3 6.51 7.49 -33.33
N ALA A 4 5.58 6.64 -32.91
CA ALA A 4 4.35 7.05 -32.24
C ALA A 4 4.64 7.63 -30.83
N ALA A 5 5.69 7.14 -30.17
CA ALA A 5 6.23 7.68 -28.92
C ALA A 5 7.17 8.90 -29.12
N GLY A 6 7.18 9.52 -30.30
CA GLY A 6 7.99 10.71 -30.57
C GLY A 6 9.49 10.48 -30.79
N ILE A 7 9.98 9.23 -30.76
CA ILE A 7 11.39 8.92 -30.93
C ILE A 7 11.77 8.98 -32.42
N ARG A 8 12.62 9.95 -32.76
CA ARG A 8 13.14 10.15 -34.13
C ARG A 8 14.24 9.14 -34.44
N ARG A 9 14.14 8.48 -35.60
CA ARG A 9 15.16 7.50 -36.06
C ARG A 9 16.57 8.08 -36.12
N SER A 10 16.72 9.37 -36.41
CA SER A 10 18.02 10.05 -36.51
C SER A 10 18.81 10.07 -35.20
N ASN A 11 18.14 9.90 -34.05
CA ASN A 11 18.74 10.01 -32.73
C ASN A 11 18.81 8.63 -32.04
N LEU A 12 18.49 7.55 -32.76
CA LEU A 12 18.39 6.20 -32.22
C LEU A 12 19.72 5.48 -32.45
N TYR A 13 20.45 5.18 -31.37
CA TYR A 13 21.67 4.36 -31.45
C TYR A 13 21.33 2.87 -31.64
N LEU A 14 20.32 2.38 -30.92
CA LEU A 14 19.91 0.98 -30.91
C LEU A 14 18.46 0.87 -30.42
N ALA A 15 17.70 -0.08 -30.98
CA ALA A 15 16.41 -0.49 -30.42
C ALA A 15 16.25 -2.00 -30.56
N TRP A 16 15.77 -2.60 -29.48
CA TRP A 16 15.38 -3.99 -29.42
C TRP A 16 13.94 -4.08 -28.91
N ASP A 17 13.23 -5.12 -29.33
CA ASP A 17 11.89 -5.46 -28.88
C ASP A 17 11.92 -6.95 -28.59
N PHE A 18 11.69 -7.32 -27.34
CA PHE A 18 11.62 -8.70 -26.87
C PHE A 18 10.55 -8.78 -25.78
N THR A 19 9.80 -9.87 -25.75
CA THR A 19 8.79 -10.13 -24.73
C THR A 19 9.45 -10.80 -23.53
N THR A 20 9.37 -10.17 -22.35
CA THR A 20 9.88 -10.74 -21.08
C THR A 20 8.82 -11.54 -20.34
N ALA A 21 7.57 -11.07 -20.33
CA ALA A 21 6.40 -11.77 -19.79
C ALA A 21 5.11 -11.32 -20.50
N SER A 22 4.06 -12.14 -20.40
CA SER A 22 2.69 -11.76 -20.79
C SER A 22 1.87 -11.32 -19.57
N ASP A 23 0.78 -10.58 -19.79
CA ASP A 23 -0.18 -10.26 -18.71
C ASP A 23 -0.70 -11.52 -18.02
N GLU A 24 -0.90 -12.60 -18.77
CA GLU A 24 -1.34 -13.89 -18.23
C GLU A 24 -0.28 -14.51 -17.31
N SER A 25 1.01 -14.42 -17.66
CA SER A 25 2.11 -14.91 -16.83
C SER A 25 2.24 -14.15 -15.51
N ASN A 26 2.00 -12.83 -15.53
CA ASN A 26 2.14 -11.96 -14.37
C ASN A 26 0.90 -11.99 -13.48
N SER A 27 -0.28 -11.73 -14.06
CA SER A 27 -1.52 -11.50 -13.30
C SER A 27 -2.49 -12.69 -13.30
N GLY A 28 -2.32 -13.69 -14.18
CA GLY A 28 -3.30 -14.76 -14.37
C GLY A 28 -3.58 -15.56 -13.10
N ARG A 29 -2.57 -15.80 -12.27
CA ARG A 29 -2.70 -16.50 -10.97
C ARG A 29 -3.51 -15.66 -9.97
N ALA A 30 -3.08 -14.43 -9.72
CA ALA A 30 -3.75 -13.54 -8.77
C ALA A 30 -5.21 -13.24 -9.18
N ARG A 31 -5.46 -13.04 -10.49
CA ARG A 31 -6.83 -12.90 -11.02
C ARG A 31 -7.66 -14.17 -10.80
N SER A 32 -7.11 -15.34 -11.11
CA SER A 32 -7.79 -16.61 -10.86
C SER A 32 -8.13 -16.83 -9.38
N MET A 33 -7.22 -16.45 -8.47
CA MET A 33 -7.46 -16.50 -7.02
C MET A 33 -8.58 -15.54 -6.60
N ARG A 34 -8.52 -14.28 -7.05
CA ARG A 34 -9.56 -13.27 -6.81
C ARG A 34 -10.92 -13.78 -7.29
N ASP A 35 -11.04 -14.14 -8.56
CA ASP A 35 -12.32 -14.50 -9.16
C ASP A 35 -12.95 -15.72 -8.47
N GLN A 36 -12.14 -16.72 -8.11
CA GLN A 36 -12.61 -17.88 -7.34
C GLN A 36 -13.05 -17.51 -5.92
N ALA A 37 -12.30 -16.64 -5.23
CA ALA A 37 -12.60 -16.24 -3.85
C ALA A 37 -13.88 -15.40 -3.76
N PHE A 38 -14.04 -14.40 -4.63
CA PHE A 38 -15.24 -13.57 -4.68
C PHE A 38 -16.47 -14.37 -5.12
N ALA A 39 -16.33 -15.29 -6.10
CA ALA A 39 -17.39 -16.21 -6.46
C ALA A 39 -17.77 -17.15 -5.29
N GLY A 40 -16.79 -17.54 -4.47
CA GLY A 40 -17.00 -18.29 -3.23
C GLY A 40 -17.81 -17.53 -2.17
N LEU A 41 -17.69 -16.20 -2.14
CA LEU A 41 -18.57 -15.32 -1.35
C LEU A 41 -19.93 -15.09 -2.00
N GLY A 42 -20.16 -15.56 -3.23
CA GLY A 42 -21.42 -15.38 -3.97
C GLY A 42 -21.43 -14.18 -4.93
N ASP A 43 -20.32 -13.46 -5.08
CA ASP A 43 -20.17 -12.35 -6.01
C ASP A 43 -19.52 -12.82 -7.33
N ASN A 44 -20.33 -12.92 -8.39
CA ASN A 44 -19.91 -13.48 -9.68
C ASN A 44 -19.77 -12.43 -10.79
N ASP A 45 -20.02 -11.14 -10.49
CA ASP A 45 -19.91 -10.05 -11.45
C ASP A 45 -19.24 -8.84 -10.79
N LEU A 46 -17.92 -8.91 -10.65
CA LEU A 46 -17.13 -7.81 -10.09
C LEU A 46 -17.11 -6.56 -11.01
N SER A 47 -17.54 -6.70 -12.27
CA SER A 47 -17.52 -5.62 -13.27
C SER A 47 -18.64 -4.59 -13.06
N ASP A 48 -19.75 -4.99 -12.40
CA ASP A 48 -20.86 -4.10 -12.08
C ASP A 48 -20.57 -3.15 -10.91
N ARG A 49 -19.48 -3.45 -10.18
CA ARG A 49 -19.00 -2.74 -9.00
C ARG A 49 -20.08 -2.67 -7.92
N LYS A 50 -20.89 -3.69 -7.75
CA LYS A 50 -21.86 -3.80 -6.66
C LYS A 50 -21.41 -4.90 -5.74
N LEU A 51 -21.37 -4.62 -4.44
CA LEU A 51 -21.07 -5.66 -3.47
C LEU A 51 -22.27 -6.62 -3.40
N GLN A 52 -22.01 -7.89 -3.73
CA GLN A 52 -22.97 -8.98 -3.68
C GLN A 52 -22.44 -10.10 -2.78
N GLY A 53 -23.33 -11.04 -2.44
CA GLY A 53 -22.98 -12.22 -1.66
C GLY A 53 -22.82 -11.95 -0.17
N ASP A 54 -21.93 -12.72 0.46
CA ASP A 54 -21.61 -12.67 1.88
C ASP A 54 -20.27 -11.94 2.12
N ALA A 55 -20.08 -11.45 3.35
CA ALA A 55 -18.76 -11.00 3.79
C ALA A 55 -17.88 -12.21 4.16
N PRO A 56 -16.54 -12.10 4.12
CA PRO A 56 -15.69 -13.05 4.81
C PRO A 56 -16.12 -13.25 6.27
N GLU A 57 -16.14 -14.51 6.73
CA GLU A 57 -16.37 -14.81 8.14
C GLU A 57 -15.23 -14.25 8.98
N PHE A 58 -15.56 -13.69 10.14
CA PHE A 58 -14.58 -13.03 11.00
C PHE A 58 -14.96 -13.07 12.47
N ARG A 59 -13.95 -12.89 13.32
CA ARG A 59 -14.06 -12.78 14.77
C ARG A 59 -13.27 -11.57 15.26
N VAL A 60 -13.81 -10.91 16.28
CA VAL A 60 -13.11 -9.91 17.08
C VAL A 60 -12.43 -10.62 18.25
N ASP A 61 -11.14 -10.38 18.41
CA ASP A 61 -10.30 -11.05 19.41
C ASP A 61 -10.07 -10.13 20.61
N SER A 62 -9.77 -8.87 20.33
CA SER A 62 -9.53 -7.85 21.34
C SER A 62 -10.13 -6.51 20.91
N VAL A 63 -10.59 -5.73 21.89
CA VAL A 63 -10.95 -4.32 21.71
C VAL A 63 -10.28 -3.54 22.83
N GLU A 64 -9.19 -2.87 22.49
CA GLU A 64 -8.61 -1.85 23.35
C GLU A 64 -9.41 -0.56 23.19
N THR A 65 -9.75 0.09 24.30
CA THR A 65 -10.63 1.27 24.31
C THR A 65 -9.91 2.43 24.99
N ASN A 66 -10.26 3.65 24.57
CA ASN A 66 -9.59 4.87 25.05
C ASN A 66 -8.07 4.80 24.89
N VAL A 67 -7.61 4.35 23.72
CA VAL A 67 -6.20 4.17 23.37
C VAL A 67 -5.40 5.45 23.61
N ASP A 68 -5.80 6.56 22.98
CA ASP A 68 -5.17 7.86 23.19
C ASP A 68 -6.12 9.03 22.82
N ALA A 69 -5.58 10.25 22.70
CA ALA A 69 -6.36 11.45 22.38
C ALA A 69 -6.99 11.41 20.96
N GLU A 70 -6.36 10.70 20.02
CA GLU A 70 -6.74 10.60 18.61
C GLU A 70 -7.57 9.35 18.34
N ILE A 71 -7.25 8.25 19.00
CA ILE A 71 -7.80 6.91 18.76
C ILE A 71 -8.69 6.46 19.92
N ALA A 72 -9.92 6.09 19.58
CA ALA A 72 -10.89 5.61 20.55
C ALA A 72 -10.84 4.10 20.73
N ARG A 73 -10.63 3.34 19.64
CA ARG A 73 -10.50 1.88 19.72
C ARG A 73 -9.39 1.37 18.81
N ARG A 74 -8.67 0.37 19.31
CA ARG A 74 -7.83 -0.55 18.52
C ARG A 74 -8.46 -1.93 18.64
N ILE A 75 -8.80 -2.52 17.49
CA ILE A 75 -9.53 -3.77 17.40
C ILE A 75 -8.66 -4.77 16.67
N GLU A 76 -8.36 -5.89 17.31
CA GLU A 76 -7.68 -7.01 16.66
C GLU A 76 -8.67 -8.15 16.47
N GLY A 77 -8.48 -8.92 15.42
CA GLY A 77 -9.33 -10.06 15.11
C GLY A 77 -8.76 -10.91 14.00
N THR A 78 -9.55 -11.88 13.58
CA THR A 78 -9.20 -12.75 12.46
C THR A 78 -10.35 -12.89 11.48
N PHE A 79 -10.02 -13.17 10.22
CA PHE A 79 -10.98 -13.40 9.15
C PHE A 79 -10.56 -14.56 8.25
N GLU A 80 -11.55 -15.30 7.74
CA GLU A 80 -11.33 -16.45 6.90
C GLU A 80 -11.11 -16.05 5.44
N VAL A 81 -10.03 -16.56 4.84
CA VAL A 81 -9.72 -16.39 3.42
C VAL A 81 -9.37 -17.74 2.78
N PRO A 82 -9.70 -17.98 1.49
CA PRO A 82 -9.25 -19.19 0.81
C PRO A 82 -7.72 -19.28 0.76
N CYS A 83 -7.18 -20.44 1.14
CA CYS A 83 -5.75 -20.72 1.01
C CYS A 83 -5.46 -21.34 -0.36
N TYR A 84 -4.61 -20.71 -1.17
CA TYR A 84 -4.14 -21.20 -2.47
C TYR A 84 -2.72 -21.75 -2.44
N LEU A 85 -2.12 -21.80 -1.25
CA LEU A 85 -0.76 -22.25 -1.05
C LEU A 85 -0.72 -23.70 -0.58
N ARG A 86 0.48 -24.29 -0.61
CA ARG A 86 0.76 -25.61 -0.06
C ARG A 86 2.09 -25.61 0.69
N GLN A 87 2.07 -26.12 1.92
CA GLN A 87 3.22 -26.27 2.79
C GLN A 87 3.37 -27.75 3.23
N PRO A 88 4.22 -28.54 2.56
CA PRO A 88 4.36 -29.96 2.87
C PRO A 88 4.96 -30.27 4.26
N SER A 89 5.57 -29.30 4.93
CA SER A 89 6.44 -29.57 6.09
C SER A 89 5.83 -29.26 7.47
N THR A 90 4.88 -28.32 7.57
CA THR A 90 4.36 -27.84 8.86
C THR A 90 2.89 -28.19 9.11
N GLY A 91 2.15 -28.61 8.08
CA GLY A 91 0.70 -28.81 8.15
C GLY A 91 -0.13 -27.51 8.12
N ASP A 92 0.53 -26.35 8.16
CA ASP A 92 -0.07 -25.04 7.91
C ASP A 92 0.17 -24.66 6.45
N GLU A 93 -0.80 -24.98 5.59
CA GLU A 93 -0.69 -24.86 4.13
C GLU A 93 -0.41 -23.43 3.64
N CYS A 94 -0.77 -22.40 4.41
CA CYS A 94 -0.55 -20.98 4.08
C CYS A 94 0.56 -20.31 4.89
N GLY A 95 1.25 -21.05 5.75
CA GLY A 95 2.29 -20.51 6.63
C GLY A 95 3.65 -20.27 5.97
N ALA A 96 4.61 -19.88 6.83
CA ALA A 96 6.06 -20.02 6.70
C ALA A 96 6.55 -20.77 5.44
N GLY A 97 7.02 -20.11 4.37
CA GLY A 97 7.69 -20.79 3.26
C GLY A 97 6.80 -21.66 2.35
N ALA A 98 5.48 -21.48 2.37
CA ALA A 98 4.57 -22.17 1.46
C ALA A 98 4.74 -21.72 0.01
N THR A 99 4.33 -22.56 -0.95
CA THR A 99 4.38 -22.26 -2.40
C THR A 99 3.01 -22.45 -3.03
N MET A 100 2.77 -21.89 -4.22
CA MET A 100 1.46 -21.94 -4.86
C MET A 100 1.01 -23.38 -5.14
N ASN A 101 -0.23 -23.71 -4.78
CA ASN A 101 -0.87 -24.97 -5.16
C ASN A 101 -1.46 -24.84 -6.56
N LEU A 102 -0.74 -25.33 -7.56
CA LEU A 102 -1.15 -25.26 -8.96
C LEU A 102 -1.82 -26.54 -9.44
N ASP A 103 -2.83 -26.41 -10.29
CA ASP A 103 -3.38 -27.49 -11.08
C ASP A 103 -2.48 -27.83 -12.29
N PRO A 104 -2.79 -28.89 -13.09
CA PRO A 104 -2.00 -29.25 -14.26
C PRO A 104 -1.91 -28.16 -15.35
N ASP A 105 -2.84 -27.21 -15.38
CA ASP A 105 -2.86 -26.08 -16.31
C ASP A 105 -2.10 -24.86 -15.77
N GLY A 106 -1.54 -24.96 -14.55
CA GLY A 106 -0.78 -23.89 -13.90
C GLY A 106 -1.66 -22.82 -13.25
N LYS A 107 -2.94 -23.12 -12.98
CA LYS A 107 -3.85 -22.23 -12.26
C LYS A 107 -3.85 -22.54 -10.76
N PRO A 108 -3.96 -21.51 -9.88
CA PRO A 108 -4.11 -21.73 -8.45
C PRO A 108 -5.38 -22.49 -8.11
N ARG A 109 -5.25 -23.49 -7.25
CA ARG A 109 -6.33 -24.30 -6.70
C ARG A 109 -6.35 -24.15 -5.19
N GLN A 110 -7.52 -23.92 -4.62
CA GLN A 110 -7.67 -23.82 -3.17
C GLN A 110 -7.27 -25.15 -2.49
N THR A 111 -6.49 -25.07 -1.41
CA THR A 111 -6.10 -26.19 -0.54
C THR A 111 -6.93 -26.25 0.74
N GLY A 112 -7.47 -25.13 1.18
CA GLY A 112 -8.28 -25.00 2.39
C GLY A 112 -8.65 -23.56 2.68
N THR A 113 -8.77 -23.23 3.96
CA THR A 113 -8.99 -21.88 4.47
C THR A 113 -7.78 -21.46 5.30
N TYR A 114 -7.44 -20.19 5.26
CA TYR A 114 -6.44 -19.53 6.08
C TYR A 114 -7.14 -18.50 6.98
N GLU A 115 -6.75 -18.46 8.25
CA GLU A 115 -7.25 -17.47 9.21
C GLU A 115 -6.24 -16.32 9.26
N ALA A 116 -6.54 -15.25 8.53
CA ALA A 116 -5.69 -14.06 8.47
C ALA A 116 -6.01 -13.12 9.65
N GLY A 117 -4.98 -12.54 10.26
CA GLY A 117 -5.15 -11.51 11.29
C GLY A 117 -5.52 -10.17 10.67
N PHE A 118 -6.31 -9.38 11.38
CA PHE A 118 -6.50 -7.96 11.07
C PHE A 118 -6.36 -7.10 12.33
N GLU A 119 -5.91 -5.86 12.12
CA GLU A 119 -6.01 -4.79 13.10
C GLU A 119 -6.79 -3.62 12.48
N CYS A 120 -7.64 -2.98 13.28
CA CYS A 120 -8.39 -1.79 12.91
C CYS A 120 -8.28 -0.68 13.96
N LEU A 121 -8.17 0.57 13.51
CA LEU A 121 -8.27 1.77 14.33
C LEU A 121 -9.58 2.52 14.07
N ILE A 122 -10.31 2.80 15.15
CA ILE A 122 -11.47 3.68 15.15
C ILE A 122 -11.06 5.01 15.79
N PRO A 123 -10.96 6.11 15.02
CA PRO A 123 -10.60 7.42 15.55
C PRO A 123 -11.71 8.02 16.43
N ARG A 124 -11.31 8.87 17.39
CA ARG A 124 -12.21 9.53 18.34
C ARG A 124 -13.24 10.43 17.70
N VAL A 125 -12.94 10.98 16.52
CA VAL A 125 -13.89 11.77 15.71
C VAL A 125 -15.17 11.00 15.34
N LEU A 126 -15.15 9.66 15.40
CA LEU A 126 -16.32 8.80 15.20
C LEU A 126 -17.09 8.53 16.48
N THR A 127 -16.39 8.26 17.57
CA THR A 127 -17.01 7.72 18.79
C THR A 127 -17.39 8.80 19.79
N ASP A 128 -16.67 9.91 19.80
CA ASP A 128 -16.83 11.01 20.75
C ASP A 128 -16.45 12.34 20.07
N PRO A 129 -17.22 12.78 19.04
CA PRO A 129 -16.93 14.03 18.34
C PRO A 129 -17.04 15.26 19.23
N GLY A 130 -17.75 15.19 20.36
CA GLY A 130 -17.87 16.30 21.32
C GLY A 130 -16.59 16.57 22.11
N SER A 131 -15.70 15.57 22.23
CA SER A 131 -14.38 15.71 22.87
C SER A 131 -13.29 16.31 21.96
N VAL A 132 -13.56 16.42 20.65
CA VAL A 132 -12.60 16.90 19.66
C VAL A 132 -12.80 18.41 19.43
N ASP A 133 -11.71 19.14 19.21
CA ASP A 133 -11.78 20.55 18.82
C ASP A 133 -12.68 20.70 17.58
N PRO A 134 -13.73 21.55 17.62
CA PRO A 134 -14.59 21.81 16.46
C PRO A 134 -13.85 22.20 15.18
N GLY A 135 -12.67 22.83 15.28
CA GLY A 135 -11.83 23.17 14.13
C GLY A 135 -11.06 21.99 13.52
N ALA A 136 -10.88 20.91 14.27
CA ALA A 136 -10.21 19.68 13.84
C ALA A 136 -11.20 18.58 13.43
N LEU A 137 -12.49 18.76 13.71
CA LEU A 137 -13.53 17.76 13.45
C LEU A 137 -13.85 17.69 11.95
N PRO A 138 -13.70 16.54 11.28
CA PRO A 138 -14.11 16.39 9.89
C PRO A 138 -15.63 16.51 9.74
N ASP A 139 -16.08 16.99 8.58
CA ASP A 139 -17.50 16.98 8.21
C ASP A 139 -18.10 15.58 8.44
N GLU A 140 -19.35 15.53 8.88
CA GLU A 140 -20.01 14.28 9.29
C GLU A 140 -20.02 13.22 8.19
N ASN A 141 -20.20 13.63 6.92
CA ASN A 141 -20.18 12.75 5.76
C ASN A 141 -18.78 12.20 5.40
N LEU A 142 -17.72 12.67 6.04
CA LEU A 142 -16.35 12.21 5.83
C LEU A 142 -15.91 11.17 6.88
N ARG A 143 -16.77 10.88 7.84
CA ARG A 143 -16.49 9.99 8.97
C ARG A 143 -16.86 8.55 8.64
N GLY A 144 -15.96 7.63 8.98
CA GLY A 144 -16.15 6.19 8.89
C GLY A 144 -15.70 5.63 7.55
N ARG A 145 -14.95 6.39 6.76
CA ARG A 145 -14.45 5.90 5.47
C ARG A 145 -13.47 4.75 5.69
N ALA A 146 -13.69 3.64 5.00
CA ALA A 146 -12.81 2.48 5.03
C ALA A 146 -11.47 2.80 4.34
N LEU A 147 -10.36 2.72 5.08
CA LEU A 147 -9.01 2.82 4.53
C LEU A 147 -8.25 1.52 4.83
N LEU A 148 -8.00 0.72 3.81
CA LEU A 148 -7.10 -0.43 3.89
C LEU A 148 -5.65 0.07 3.91
N TYR A 149 -4.87 -0.42 4.86
CA TYR A 149 -3.46 -0.07 5.02
C TYR A 149 -2.53 -1.27 4.78
N GLY A 150 -1.50 -1.07 3.95
CA GLY A 150 -0.41 -2.03 3.72
C GLY A 150 0.87 -1.59 4.44
N HIS A 151 1.48 -2.52 5.18
CA HIS A 151 2.62 -2.28 6.06
C HIS A 151 3.98 -2.30 5.34
N ASP A 152 5.03 -1.77 5.98
CA ASP A 152 6.37 -1.74 5.39
C ASP A 152 7.14 -3.07 5.51
N LEU A 153 8.32 -3.18 4.89
CA LEU A 153 9.11 -4.41 4.74
C LEU A 153 9.41 -5.08 6.07
N LEU A 154 9.08 -6.38 6.18
CA LEU A 154 9.25 -7.19 7.39
C LEU A 154 8.52 -6.61 8.62
N GLY A 155 7.52 -5.76 8.38
CA GLY A 155 6.56 -5.28 9.38
C GLY A 155 5.48 -6.30 9.70
N SER A 156 4.51 -5.87 10.50
CA SER A 156 3.26 -6.58 10.76
C SER A 156 2.19 -5.54 11.04
N ILE A 157 0.94 -5.84 10.71
CA ILE A 157 -0.15 -4.93 11.03
C ILE A 157 -0.33 -4.76 12.55
N ASP A 158 0.03 -5.77 13.34
CA ASP A 158 -0.01 -5.69 14.81
C ASP A 158 0.92 -4.57 15.30
N GLY A 159 0.29 -3.47 15.70
CA GLY A 159 0.93 -2.31 16.32
C GLY A 159 1.44 -1.28 15.32
N GLU A 160 1.57 -1.61 14.04
CA GLU A 160 2.02 -0.63 13.04
C GLU A 160 0.99 0.49 12.82
N LEU A 161 -0.31 0.19 12.92
CA LEU A 161 -1.33 1.23 12.82
C LEU A 161 -1.25 2.21 14.01
N ALA A 162 -0.66 1.82 15.13
CA ALA A 162 -0.46 2.70 16.27
C ALA A 162 0.62 3.77 16.02
N ASN A 163 1.30 3.80 14.87
CA ASN A 163 2.26 4.84 14.51
C ASN A 163 1.60 6.20 14.25
N GLU A 164 2.35 7.29 14.47
CA GLU A 164 1.82 8.67 14.38
C GLU A 164 1.19 8.98 13.03
N ALA A 165 1.80 8.55 11.92
CA ALA A 165 1.30 8.83 10.57
C ALA A 165 -0.11 8.24 10.35
N GLN A 166 -0.34 7.00 10.77
CA GLN A 166 -1.60 6.29 10.63
C GLN A 166 -2.65 6.88 11.56
N ARG A 167 -2.31 7.20 12.82
CA ARG A 167 -3.25 7.86 13.74
C ARG A 167 -3.69 9.22 13.22
N LYS A 168 -2.76 10.06 12.75
CA LYS A 168 -3.08 11.36 12.15
C LYS A 168 -3.99 11.23 10.94
N LEU A 169 -3.75 10.25 10.08
CA LEU A 169 -4.64 10.00 8.96
C LEU A 169 -6.02 9.52 9.45
N ALA A 170 -6.09 8.63 10.45
CA ALA A 170 -7.36 8.18 11.03
C ALA A 170 -8.21 9.35 11.54
N THR A 171 -7.61 10.36 12.19
CA THR A 171 -8.34 11.55 12.66
C THR A 171 -9.05 12.35 11.56
N ARG A 172 -8.72 12.12 10.28
CA ARG A 172 -9.44 12.69 9.13
C ARG A 172 -10.79 12.01 8.85
N GLY A 173 -11.23 11.11 9.74
CA GLY A 173 -12.50 10.40 9.64
C GLY A 173 -12.37 9.03 8.98
N PHE A 174 -11.16 8.45 8.91
CA PHE A 174 -10.97 7.10 8.39
C PHE A 174 -11.01 6.06 9.50
N THR A 175 -11.73 4.97 9.26
CA THR A 175 -11.50 3.72 9.98
C THR A 175 -10.47 2.95 9.18
N ILE A 176 -9.27 2.83 9.76
CA ILE A 176 -8.11 2.22 9.11
C ILE A 176 -8.06 0.76 9.55
N CYS A 177 -7.95 -0.17 8.61
CA CYS A 177 -7.65 -1.56 8.92
C CYS A 177 -6.54 -2.09 8.03
N GLY A 178 -5.84 -3.13 8.46
CA GLY A 178 -4.91 -3.86 7.59
C GLY A 178 -4.78 -5.32 8.01
N THR A 179 -4.03 -6.07 7.21
CA THR A 179 -3.65 -7.46 7.44
C THR A 179 -2.19 -7.63 7.06
N ASP A 180 -1.53 -8.69 7.53
CA ASP A 180 -0.14 -8.93 7.22
C ASP A 180 0.05 -9.23 5.72
N GLN A 181 1.03 -8.54 5.14
CA GLN A 181 1.54 -8.80 3.81
C GLN A 181 2.48 -10.02 3.84
N ILE A 182 1.88 -11.20 4.04
CA ILE A 182 2.60 -12.46 4.13
C ILE A 182 3.52 -12.70 2.92
N GLY A 183 4.67 -13.30 3.17
CA GLY A 183 5.79 -13.37 2.22
C GLY A 183 6.82 -12.27 2.45
N LEU A 184 6.43 -11.12 3.02
CA LEU A 184 7.32 -10.02 3.43
C LEU A 184 6.93 -9.41 4.78
N SER A 185 6.17 -10.12 5.63
CA SER A 185 5.94 -9.72 7.02
C SER A 185 7.04 -10.24 7.95
N ASN A 186 7.03 -9.81 9.22
CA ASN A 186 8.02 -10.23 10.23
C ASN A 186 8.10 -11.77 10.38
N GLY A 187 6.98 -12.49 10.22
CA GLY A 187 6.90 -13.94 10.28
C GLY A 187 7.60 -14.64 9.11
N ASP A 188 7.94 -13.91 8.05
CA ASP A 188 8.61 -14.40 6.85
C ASP A 188 10.11 -14.15 6.82
N GLU A 189 10.66 -13.46 7.81
CA GLU A 189 12.07 -13.04 7.81
C GLU A 189 13.05 -14.20 7.54
N SER A 190 12.88 -15.33 8.23
CA SER A 190 13.73 -16.51 8.01
C SER A 190 13.54 -17.13 6.61
N THR A 191 12.32 -17.10 6.07
CA THR A 191 12.04 -17.57 4.70
C THR A 191 12.73 -16.68 3.69
N LEU A 192 12.69 -15.36 3.90
CA LEU A 192 13.32 -14.38 3.03
C LEU A 192 14.85 -14.51 3.05
N GLU A 193 15.47 -14.62 4.24
CA GLU A 193 16.90 -14.87 4.38
C GLU A 193 17.31 -16.16 3.66
N ASN A 194 16.56 -17.25 3.84
CA ASN A 194 16.82 -18.52 3.14
C ASN A 194 16.69 -18.37 1.63
N ALA A 195 15.68 -17.66 1.14
CA ALA A 195 15.49 -17.42 -0.28
C ALA A 195 16.62 -16.59 -0.90
N PHE A 196 17.21 -15.64 -0.17
CA PHE A 196 18.40 -14.92 -0.65
C PHE A 196 19.71 -15.71 -0.47
N GLY A 197 19.74 -16.72 0.40
CA GLY A 197 20.84 -17.69 0.47
C GLY A 197 20.78 -18.75 -0.63
N ASP A 198 19.58 -19.06 -1.13
CA ASP A 198 19.33 -19.98 -2.24
C ASP A 198 18.10 -19.50 -3.04
N LEU A 199 18.35 -18.81 -4.15
CA LEU A 199 17.30 -18.25 -5.02
C LEU A 199 16.37 -19.30 -5.63
N SER A 200 16.69 -20.60 -5.56
CA SER A 200 15.73 -21.64 -5.96
C SER A 200 14.53 -21.73 -5.01
N ALA A 201 14.66 -21.25 -3.77
CA ALA A 201 13.59 -21.15 -2.79
C ALA A 201 12.73 -19.89 -2.96
N PHE A 202 13.07 -18.97 -3.87
CA PHE A 202 12.36 -17.70 -4.05
C PHE A 202 10.84 -17.78 -4.32
N PRO A 203 10.29 -18.85 -4.95
CA PRO A 203 8.83 -19.02 -5.03
C PRO A 203 8.12 -18.95 -3.68
N GLN A 204 8.79 -19.31 -2.57
CA GLN A 204 8.23 -19.21 -1.22
C GLN A 204 7.87 -17.79 -0.80
N VAL A 205 8.57 -16.79 -1.34
CA VAL A 205 8.31 -15.37 -1.12
C VAL A 205 7.23 -14.89 -2.09
N ALA A 206 7.46 -15.08 -3.38
CA ALA A 206 6.59 -14.53 -4.44
C ALA A 206 5.19 -15.16 -4.47
N ASP A 207 5.05 -16.44 -4.13
CA ASP A 207 3.73 -17.08 -4.08
C ASP A 207 2.95 -16.66 -2.83
N ARG A 208 3.62 -16.48 -1.68
CA ARG A 208 2.97 -15.94 -0.47
C ARG A 208 2.51 -14.51 -0.65
N LEU A 209 3.30 -13.67 -1.34
CA LEU A 209 2.87 -12.31 -1.67
C LEU A 209 1.59 -12.29 -2.54
N GLN A 210 1.42 -13.21 -3.49
CA GLN A 210 0.16 -13.33 -4.23
C GLN A 210 -1.03 -13.68 -3.33
N GLN A 211 -0.82 -14.50 -2.30
CA GLN A 211 -1.84 -14.77 -1.28
C GLN A 211 -2.11 -13.54 -0.42
N ALA A 212 -1.10 -12.74 -0.06
CA ALA A 212 -1.28 -11.48 0.66
C ALA A 212 -2.20 -10.51 -0.09
N LEU A 213 -2.01 -10.34 -1.41
CA LEU A 213 -2.89 -9.51 -2.25
C LEU A 213 -4.36 -9.96 -2.15
N LEU A 214 -4.61 -11.28 -2.10
CA LEU A 214 -5.96 -11.80 -1.90
C LEU A 214 -6.50 -11.48 -0.50
N ASN A 215 -5.67 -11.68 0.53
CA ASN A 215 -6.06 -11.42 1.92
C ASN A 215 -6.48 -9.94 2.09
N GLU A 216 -5.70 -9.02 1.52
CA GLU A 216 -5.98 -7.58 1.50
C GLU A 216 -7.28 -7.24 0.75
N MET A 217 -7.52 -7.83 -0.45
CA MET A 217 -8.77 -7.64 -1.17
C MET A 217 -9.99 -8.13 -0.38
N LEU A 218 -9.87 -9.26 0.32
CA LEU A 218 -10.96 -9.79 1.15
C LEU A 218 -11.15 -8.99 2.43
N LEU A 219 -10.09 -8.44 3.03
CA LEU A 219 -10.24 -7.49 4.13
C LEU A 219 -10.94 -6.21 3.67
N ALA A 220 -10.62 -5.68 2.49
CA ALA A 220 -11.36 -4.56 1.91
C ALA A 220 -12.85 -4.90 1.78
N ARG A 221 -13.20 -6.06 1.20
CA ARG A 221 -14.59 -6.53 1.12
C ARG A 221 -15.23 -6.61 2.51
N LEU A 222 -14.54 -7.19 3.48
CA LEU A 222 -15.01 -7.32 4.87
C LEU A 222 -15.28 -5.96 5.53
N MET A 223 -14.45 -4.95 5.27
CA MET A 223 -14.61 -3.60 5.81
C MET A 223 -15.89 -2.91 5.34
N ILE A 224 -16.26 -3.06 4.06
CA ILE A 224 -17.34 -2.29 3.43
C ILE A 224 -18.63 -3.08 3.17
N HIS A 225 -18.64 -4.40 3.42
CA HIS A 225 -19.83 -5.23 3.24
C HIS A 225 -20.85 -5.02 4.38
N PRO A 226 -22.17 -4.95 4.11
CA PRO A 226 -23.20 -4.81 5.16
C PRO A 226 -23.21 -5.91 6.22
N GLY A 227 -22.78 -7.12 5.86
CA GLY A 227 -22.58 -8.25 6.78
C GLY A 227 -21.18 -8.33 7.39
N GLY A 228 -20.31 -7.37 7.09
CA GLY A 228 -18.90 -7.36 7.48
C GLY A 228 -18.65 -6.70 8.84
N LEU A 229 -17.57 -5.93 8.96
CA LEU A 229 -17.11 -5.35 10.24
C LEU A 229 -18.22 -4.59 10.99
N ASP A 230 -18.96 -3.73 10.28
CA ASP A 230 -20.04 -2.92 10.86
C ASP A 230 -21.16 -3.76 11.51
N SER A 231 -21.30 -5.04 11.16
CA SER A 231 -22.33 -5.92 11.76
C SER A 231 -22.08 -6.23 13.24
N ARG A 232 -20.87 -5.97 13.75
CA ARG A 232 -20.43 -6.31 15.11
C ARG A 232 -20.34 -5.08 16.00
N ALA A 233 -20.66 -5.27 17.28
CA ALA A 233 -20.67 -4.20 18.26
C ALA A 233 -19.32 -3.47 18.39
N ALA A 234 -18.20 -4.14 18.18
CA ALA A 234 -16.87 -3.51 18.19
C ALA A 234 -16.76 -2.32 17.21
N PHE A 235 -17.47 -2.39 16.08
CA PHE A 235 -17.47 -1.37 15.02
C PHE A 235 -18.70 -0.47 15.06
N ARG A 236 -19.39 -0.40 16.20
CA ARG A 236 -20.59 0.44 16.39
C ARG A 236 -20.40 1.47 17.48
N VAL A 237 -21.06 2.61 17.33
CA VAL A 237 -21.00 3.75 18.22
C VAL A 237 -22.38 4.01 18.82
N ASP A 238 -22.45 4.26 20.13
CA ASP A 238 -23.64 4.79 20.77
C ASP A 238 -23.55 6.32 20.83
N PRO A 239 -24.29 7.07 19.99
CA PRO A 239 -24.18 8.53 19.92
C PRO A 239 -24.75 9.22 21.19
N LEU A 240 -25.45 8.49 22.06
CA LEU A 240 -26.07 9.03 23.27
C LEU A 240 -25.29 8.67 24.55
N ALA A 241 -24.24 7.87 24.45
CA ALA A 241 -23.43 7.49 25.59
C ALA A 241 -22.71 8.72 26.17
N SER A 242 -22.72 8.85 27.51
CA SER A 242 -22.10 9.98 28.22
C SER A 242 -20.57 9.90 28.28
N ASP A 243 -20.01 8.75 27.92
CA ASP A 243 -18.59 8.41 27.85
C ASP A 243 -18.48 7.41 26.68
N PRO A 244 -17.48 7.48 25.77
CA PRO A 244 -17.30 6.47 24.72
C PRO A 244 -17.46 5.06 25.31
N SER A 245 -18.57 4.40 24.97
CA SER A 245 -18.86 3.06 25.46
C SER A 245 -17.68 2.15 25.10
N GLN A 246 -17.16 1.38 26.07
CA GLN A 246 -16.04 0.48 25.83
C GLN A 246 -16.32 -0.40 24.59
N VAL A 247 -17.49 -1.04 24.57
CA VAL A 247 -18.15 -1.64 23.40
C VAL A 247 -19.66 -1.63 23.65
N PRO A 248 -20.52 -1.19 22.71
CA PRO A 248 -21.97 -1.30 22.88
C PRO A 248 -22.40 -2.76 23.12
N GLY A 249 -23.08 -3.05 24.24
CA GLY A 249 -23.47 -4.42 24.58
C GLY A 249 -22.37 -5.28 25.21
N GLY A 250 -21.15 -4.75 25.41
CA GLY A 250 -20.09 -5.36 26.22
C GLY A 250 -19.26 -6.47 25.55
N ASP A 251 -19.78 -7.15 24.54
CA ASP A 251 -19.05 -8.15 23.73
C ASP A 251 -18.87 -7.66 22.30
N GLY A 252 -17.61 -7.51 21.87
CA GLY A 252 -17.22 -7.05 20.54
C GLY A 252 -17.81 -7.88 19.39
N ASN A 253 -18.07 -9.18 19.62
CA ASN A 253 -18.61 -10.10 18.62
C ASN A 253 -20.15 -10.07 18.52
N THR A 254 -20.83 -9.37 19.43
CA THR A 254 -22.29 -9.29 19.42
C THR A 254 -22.77 -8.66 18.12
N THR A 255 -23.62 -9.38 17.39
CA THR A 255 -24.29 -8.86 16.19
C THR A 255 -25.23 -7.73 16.57
N VAL A 256 -25.15 -6.61 15.86
CA VAL A 256 -25.99 -5.45 16.13
C VAL A 256 -27.34 -5.57 15.41
N PRO A 257 -28.47 -5.59 16.13
CA PRO A 257 -29.78 -5.68 15.50
C PRO A 257 -30.10 -4.42 14.68
N PRO A 258 -30.87 -4.55 13.58
CA PRO A 258 -31.43 -3.40 12.88
C PRO A 258 -32.24 -2.50 13.81
N GLY A 259 -32.07 -1.19 13.71
CA GLY A 259 -32.80 -0.21 14.53
C GLY A 259 -32.33 -0.07 15.98
N SER A 260 -31.14 -0.58 16.32
CA SER A 260 -30.53 -0.45 17.65
C SER A 260 -30.24 0.99 18.09
N GLY A 261 -30.26 1.95 17.15
CA GLY A 261 -29.82 3.33 17.38
C GLY A 261 -28.30 3.50 17.40
N LEU A 262 -27.54 2.41 17.24
CA LEU A 262 -26.08 2.46 17.14
C LEU A 262 -25.66 2.83 15.72
N GLU A 263 -24.76 3.80 15.63
CA GLU A 263 -24.20 4.33 14.38
C GLU A 263 -22.96 3.53 13.94
N PRO A 264 -22.72 3.42 12.63
CA PRO A 264 -21.57 2.70 12.10
C PRO A 264 -20.27 3.47 12.34
N ALA A 265 -19.22 2.78 12.79
CA ALA A 265 -17.86 3.32 12.77
C ALA A 265 -17.20 3.16 11.40
N ILE A 266 -17.79 2.37 10.50
CA ILE A 266 -17.28 2.16 9.15
C ILE A 266 -18.44 2.16 8.14
N ILE A 267 -18.29 2.91 7.05
CA ILE A 267 -19.29 3.02 6.01
C ILE A 267 -19.32 1.70 5.24
N ALA A 268 -20.46 1.01 5.35
CA ALA A 268 -20.72 -0.23 4.63
C ALA A 268 -21.99 -0.11 3.79
N GLY A 269 -22.05 -0.86 2.69
CA GLY A 269 -23.16 -0.77 1.74
C GLY A 269 -22.85 -1.44 0.41
N THR A 270 -23.90 -1.72 -0.37
CA THR A 270 -23.75 -2.31 -1.72
C THR A 270 -22.93 -1.43 -2.68
N ASP A 271 -22.91 -0.13 -2.42
CA ASP A 271 -22.20 0.89 -3.19
C ASP A 271 -20.96 1.44 -2.47
N ALA A 272 -20.66 0.93 -1.28
CA ALA A 272 -19.52 1.38 -0.52
C ALA A 272 -18.20 1.02 -1.23
N ARG A 273 -17.16 1.80 -0.97
CA ARG A 273 -15.81 1.61 -1.50
C ARG A 273 -14.79 1.75 -0.40
N ALA A 274 -13.76 0.92 -0.50
CA ALA A 274 -12.57 1.09 0.31
C ALA A 274 -11.57 2.00 -0.43
N TRP A 275 -10.73 2.65 0.35
CA TRP A 275 -9.54 3.35 -0.12
C TRP A 275 -8.31 2.53 0.28
N TYR A 276 -7.20 2.72 -0.44
CA TYR A 276 -5.94 2.10 -0.08
C TYR A 276 -4.89 3.14 0.34
N ARG A 277 -4.07 2.80 1.32
CA ARG A 277 -2.78 3.44 1.57
C ARG A 277 -1.72 2.39 1.87
N GLY A 278 -0.62 2.42 1.14
CA GLY A 278 0.58 1.66 1.46
C GLY A 278 1.76 2.60 1.60
N VAL A 279 2.68 2.32 2.53
CA VAL A 279 3.96 3.03 2.67
C VAL A 279 5.10 2.02 2.48
N GLY A 280 6.18 2.43 1.81
CA GLY A 280 7.35 1.58 1.61
C GLY A 280 6.99 0.31 0.83
N GLU A 281 7.23 -0.86 1.41
CA GLU A 281 6.89 -2.16 0.80
C GLU A 281 5.38 -2.31 0.55
N GLY A 282 4.52 -1.88 1.48
CA GLY A 282 3.08 -1.81 1.25
C GLY A 282 2.73 -0.86 0.10
N GLY A 283 3.54 0.17 -0.15
CA GLY A 283 3.42 0.99 -1.36
C GLY A 283 3.78 0.23 -2.64
N ILE A 284 4.81 -0.63 -2.59
CA ILE A 284 5.33 -1.38 -3.74
C ILE A 284 4.38 -2.50 -4.17
N THR A 285 3.91 -3.31 -3.22
CA THR A 285 2.92 -4.38 -3.47
C THR A 285 1.52 -3.82 -3.60
N GLY A 286 1.23 -2.71 -2.92
CA GLY A 286 -0.01 -1.95 -3.04
C GLY A 286 -0.32 -1.53 -4.47
N GLY A 287 0.70 -1.29 -5.31
CA GLY A 287 0.48 -1.08 -6.75
C GLY A 287 -0.15 -2.30 -7.45
N ALA A 288 0.30 -3.52 -7.13
CA ALA A 288 -0.32 -4.75 -7.63
C ALA A 288 -1.72 -4.97 -7.04
N LEU A 289 -1.89 -4.73 -5.74
CA LEU A 289 -3.19 -4.81 -5.06
C LEU A 289 -4.22 -3.90 -5.73
N ILE A 290 -3.89 -2.62 -5.91
CA ILE A 290 -4.79 -1.65 -6.52
C ILE A 290 -5.20 -2.13 -7.91
N ALA A 291 -4.25 -2.56 -8.75
CA ALA A 291 -4.56 -3.03 -10.10
C ALA A 291 -5.49 -4.27 -10.16
N LEU A 292 -5.57 -5.05 -9.08
CA LEU A 292 -6.42 -6.24 -8.97
C LEU A 292 -7.78 -5.96 -8.31
N ALA A 293 -7.82 -5.04 -7.35
CA ALA A 293 -8.91 -4.91 -6.40
C ALA A 293 -10.22 -4.40 -7.03
N PRO A 294 -11.34 -5.13 -6.93
CA PRO A 294 -12.63 -4.68 -7.47
C PRO A 294 -13.29 -3.60 -6.60
N ASP A 295 -12.99 -3.59 -5.31
CA ASP A 295 -13.67 -2.78 -4.29
C ASP A 295 -12.92 -1.48 -3.93
N ILE A 296 -11.76 -1.22 -4.56
CA ILE A 296 -10.89 -0.07 -4.29
C ILE A 296 -10.86 0.86 -5.50
N ASP A 297 -11.22 2.13 -5.30
CA ASP A 297 -11.27 3.11 -6.39
C ASP A 297 -10.03 4.00 -6.45
N ARG A 298 -9.44 4.29 -5.29
CA ARG A 298 -8.29 5.20 -5.15
C ARG A 298 -7.31 4.67 -4.12
N GLY A 299 -6.03 4.90 -4.40
CA GLY A 299 -4.95 4.55 -3.49
C GLY A 299 -3.89 5.64 -3.37
N SER A 300 -3.31 5.78 -2.18
CA SER A 300 -2.10 6.58 -1.95
C SER A 300 -0.91 5.64 -1.76
N LEU A 301 0.12 5.82 -2.58
CA LEU A 301 1.35 5.03 -2.52
C LEU A 301 2.47 5.92 -1.96
N GLY A 302 2.68 5.83 -0.65
CA GLY A 302 3.64 6.64 0.10
C GLY A 302 5.04 6.04 0.03
N SER A 303 6.03 6.86 -0.31
CA SER A 303 7.43 6.42 -0.46
C SER A 303 7.58 5.09 -1.23
N ALA A 304 6.73 4.88 -2.23
CA ALA A 304 6.58 3.65 -2.98
C ALA A 304 7.44 3.61 -4.25
N ALA A 305 7.53 2.44 -4.88
CA ALA A 305 8.18 2.21 -6.15
C ALA A 305 7.75 0.87 -6.76
N MET A 306 8.43 0.46 -7.84
CA MET A 306 8.30 -0.86 -8.43
C MET A 306 9.67 -1.47 -8.71
N ASN A 307 9.72 -2.73 -9.15
CA ASN A 307 10.91 -3.40 -9.67
C ASN A 307 12.01 -3.57 -8.60
N HIS A 308 11.79 -4.54 -7.70
CA HIS A 308 12.71 -4.90 -6.61
C HIS A 308 14.15 -5.11 -7.08
N SER A 309 14.38 -5.70 -8.26
CA SER A 309 15.73 -5.99 -8.79
C SER A 309 16.61 -4.76 -8.94
N VAL A 310 16.02 -3.58 -9.16
CA VAL A 310 16.76 -2.30 -9.16
C VAL A 310 16.70 -1.63 -7.79
N LEU A 311 15.56 -1.72 -7.11
CA LEU A 311 15.31 -1.05 -5.84
C LEU A 311 16.22 -1.57 -4.71
N ILE A 312 16.30 -2.88 -4.50
CA ILE A 312 16.90 -3.43 -3.27
C ILE A 312 18.37 -3.05 -3.12
N SER A 313 19.14 -3.10 -4.21
CA SER A 313 20.55 -2.71 -4.18
C SER A 313 20.81 -1.23 -3.86
N ARG A 314 19.74 -0.41 -3.94
CA ARG A 314 19.70 1.03 -3.66
C ARG A 314 18.92 1.37 -2.39
N SER A 315 18.62 0.36 -1.57
CA SER A 315 17.88 0.48 -0.31
C SER A 315 18.80 0.25 0.88
N ALA A 316 18.69 1.09 1.91
CA ALA A 316 19.33 0.84 3.20
C ALA A 316 18.75 -0.40 3.90
N ALA A 317 17.47 -0.72 3.66
CA ALA A 317 16.82 -1.92 4.21
C ALA A 317 17.42 -3.23 3.67
N TRP A 318 18.14 -3.17 2.55
CA TRP A 318 18.81 -4.32 1.96
C TRP A 318 20.06 -4.77 2.73
N ASP A 319 20.66 -3.95 3.59
CA ASP A 319 21.99 -4.24 4.17
C ASP A 319 22.05 -5.56 4.95
N ARG A 320 20.97 -5.95 5.64
CA ARG A 320 20.88 -7.25 6.32
C ARG A 320 20.89 -8.41 5.32
N LEU A 321 19.98 -8.38 4.35
CA LEU A 321 19.82 -9.44 3.35
C LEU A 321 21.02 -9.51 2.40
N ARG A 322 21.66 -8.37 2.12
CA ARG A 322 22.90 -8.25 1.36
C ARG A 322 24.00 -9.12 1.95
N SER A 323 24.12 -9.18 3.27
CA SER A 323 25.15 -10.00 3.92
C SER A 323 24.98 -11.51 3.63
N VAL A 324 23.73 -11.99 3.60
CA VAL A 324 23.42 -13.38 3.23
C VAL A 324 23.65 -13.61 1.73
N PHE A 325 23.15 -12.69 0.91
CA PHE A 325 23.24 -12.76 -0.55
C PHE A 325 24.69 -12.71 -1.05
N ASP A 326 25.52 -11.83 -0.49
CA ASP A 326 26.94 -11.69 -0.86
C ASP A 326 27.75 -12.94 -0.48
N LEU A 327 27.38 -13.63 0.60
CA LEU A 327 28.00 -14.90 0.99
C LEU A 327 27.63 -16.03 0.03
N ALA A 328 26.35 -16.12 -0.36
CA ALA A 328 25.86 -17.14 -1.27
C ALA A 328 26.30 -16.91 -2.73
N TYR A 329 26.36 -15.64 -3.15
CA TYR A 329 26.67 -15.20 -4.50
C TYR A 329 27.83 -14.18 -4.50
N PRO A 330 29.08 -14.64 -4.28
CA PRO A 330 30.23 -13.75 -4.06
C PRO A 330 30.71 -13.02 -5.33
N ASN A 331 30.25 -13.44 -6.51
CA ASN A 331 30.61 -12.78 -7.76
C ASN A 331 29.68 -11.57 -8.01
N GLY A 332 30.21 -10.36 -7.78
CA GLY A 332 29.45 -9.12 -8.00
C GLY A 332 28.93 -8.89 -9.42
N ALA A 333 29.45 -9.61 -10.44
CA ALA A 333 28.90 -9.58 -11.79
C ALA A 333 27.65 -10.47 -11.96
N GLU A 334 27.52 -11.52 -11.16
CA GLU A 334 26.37 -12.44 -11.18
C GLU A 334 25.20 -11.89 -10.36
N GLN A 335 25.47 -11.10 -9.32
CA GLN A 335 24.46 -10.55 -8.43
C GLN A 335 23.34 -9.78 -9.17
N PRO A 336 23.62 -8.79 -10.06
CA PRO A 336 22.55 -8.11 -10.79
C PRO A 336 21.79 -9.03 -11.75
N LEU A 337 22.47 -10.03 -12.34
CA LEU A 337 21.82 -11.01 -13.20
C LEU A 337 20.86 -11.89 -12.40
N ALA A 338 21.29 -12.35 -11.23
CA ALA A 338 20.50 -13.18 -10.33
C ALA A 338 19.24 -12.44 -9.87
N LEU A 339 19.39 -11.17 -9.42
CA LEU A 339 18.28 -10.30 -9.06
C LEU A 339 17.33 -10.03 -10.24
N GLY A 340 17.88 -9.80 -11.44
CA GLY A 340 17.08 -9.62 -12.66
C GLY A 340 16.29 -10.87 -13.07
N LEU A 341 16.79 -12.08 -12.80
CA LEU A 341 16.09 -13.32 -13.09
C LEU A 341 14.93 -13.58 -12.12
N ILE A 342 15.15 -13.37 -10.81
CA ILE A 342 14.09 -13.55 -9.81
C ILE A 342 13.02 -12.44 -9.88
N GLN A 343 13.32 -11.30 -10.50
CA GLN A 343 12.32 -10.26 -10.80
C GLN A 343 11.09 -10.82 -11.51
N MET A 344 11.27 -11.79 -12.41
CA MET A 344 10.15 -12.43 -13.11
C MET A 344 9.23 -13.24 -12.17
N LEU A 345 9.67 -13.56 -10.95
CA LEU A 345 8.84 -14.14 -9.91
C LEU A 345 8.12 -13.04 -9.13
N TRP A 346 8.84 -12.00 -8.71
CA TRP A 346 8.29 -10.81 -8.05
C TRP A 346 7.21 -10.11 -8.87
N ASP A 347 7.37 -10.03 -10.20
CA ASP A 347 6.39 -9.44 -11.12
C ASP A 347 4.98 -10.02 -10.97
N ARG A 348 4.81 -11.18 -10.32
CA ARG A 348 3.49 -11.76 -10.03
C ARG A 348 2.78 -11.14 -8.83
N ALA A 349 3.47 -10.35 -8.01
CA ALA A 349 2.94 -9.84 -6.74
C ALA A 349 3.31 -8.37 -6.41
N GLU A 350 4.05 -7.67 -7.27
CA GLU A 350 4.44 -6.27 -7.05
C GLU A 350 4.18 -5.38 -8.26
N ALA A 351 4.16 -4.06 -8.06
CA ALA A 351 3.75 -3.05 -9.02
C ALA A 351 4.36 -3.20 -10.43
N ASN A 352 5.59 -3.66 -10.61
CA ASN A 352 6.25 -3.76 -11.93
C ASN A 352 5.48 -4.65 -12.91
N GLY A 353 4.84 -5.71 -12.41
CA GLY A 353 4.01 -6.60 -13.24
C GLY A 353 2.60 -6.08 -13.52
N TYR A 354 2.16 -5.01 -12.84
CA TYR A 354 0.77 -4.58 -12.78
C TYR A 354 0.53 -3.10 -13.11
N ALA A 355 1.54 -2.23 -13.02
CA ALA A 355 1.36 -0.78 -13.11
C ALA A 355 0.72 -0.34 -14.43
N HIS A 356 1.04 -0.98 -15.56
CA HIS A 356 0.42 -0.68 -16.86
C HIS A 356 -1.08 -1.05 -16.92
N ARG A 357 -1.56 -1.82 -15.94
CA ARG A 357 -2.96 -2.23 -15.76
C ARG A 357 -3.68 -1.50 -14.63
N MET A 358 -3.07 -0.50 -14.01
CA MET A 358 -3.69 0.18 -12.86
C MET A 358 -4.66 1.30 -13.27
N THR A 359 -4.44 1.93 -14.43
CA THR A 359 -5.18 3.13 -14.84
C THR A 359 -5.90 2.96 -16.19
N GLY A 360 -5.22 3.26 -17.29
CA GLY A 360 -5.84 3.42 -18.61
C GLY A 360 -6.21 2.13 -19.36
N ASP A 361 -5.73 0.98 -18.90
CA ASP A 361 -5.98 -0.35 -19.51
C ASP A 361 -6.15 -1.41 -18.40
N PRO A 362 -7.22 -1.35 -17.60
CA PRO A 362 -7.36 -2.18 -16.40
C PRO A 362 -7.43 -3.67 -16.71
N LEU A 363 -7.12 -4.49 -15.70
CA LEU A 363 -7.38 -5.93 -15.76
C LEU A 363 -8.88 -6.20 -15.90
N THR A 364 -9.23 -7.35 -16.49
CA THR A 364 -10.63 -7.80 -16.51
C THR A 364 -11.19 -7.85 -15.09
N ASP A 365 -12.41 -7.36 -14.92
CA ASP A 365 -13.11 -7.31 -13.63
C ASP A 365 -12.40 -6.49 -12.55
N SER A 366 -11.55 -5.55 -12.96
CA SER A 366 -10.98 -4.47 -12.14
C SER A 366 -11.41 -3.11 -12.71
N PRO A 367 -11.71 -2.10 -11.87
CA PRO A 367 -12.03 -0.77 -12.36
C PRO A 367 -10.75 -0.03 -12.82
N THR A 368 -10.92 1.15 -13.41
CA THR A 368 -9.82 2.11 -13.53
C THR A 368 -9.61 2.78 -12.17
N HIS A 369 -8.37 2.78 -11.68
CA HIS A 369 -8.03 3.37 -10.39
C HIS A 369 -7.46 4.79 -10.55
N ARG A 370 -7.50 5.58 -9.47
CA ARG A 370 -6.68 6.80 -9.32
C ARG A 370 -5.63 6.59 -8.25
N VAL A 371 -4.43 7.08 -8.51
CA VAL A 371 -3.28 6.88 -7.61
C VAL A 371 -2.61 8.21 -7.30
N LEU A 372 -2.34 8.46 -6.03
CA LEU A 372 -1.50 9.56 -5.58
C LEU A 372 -0.19 9.00 -5.03
N PHE A 373 0.93 9.40 -5.59
CA PHE A 373 2.24 9.15 -4.98
C PHE A 373 2.61 10.30 -4.05
N ASP A 374 2.86 9.98 -2.78
CA ASP A 374 3.40 10.90 -1.76
C ASP A 374 4.83 10.46 -1.38
N LEU A 375 5.83 10.94 -2.14
CA LEU A 375 7.19 10.41 -2.06
C LEU A 375 8.13 11.33 -1.29
N ALA A 376 8.98 10.77 -0.44
CA ALA A 376 10.12 11.47 0.11
C ALA A 376 11.21 11.67 -0.95
N PHE A 377 11.69 12.90 -1.14
CA PHE A 377 12.84 13.17 -2.03
C PHE A 377 14.14 12.73 -1.37
N GLY A 378 14.95 11.95 -2.08
CA GLY A 378 16.24 11.45 -1.57
C GLY A 378 16.09 10.36 -0.51
N ASP A 379 15.01 9.57 -0.60
CA ASP A 379 14.68 8.43 0.27
C ASP A 379 15.81 7.38 0.32
N HIS A 380 16.15 6.94 1.54
CA HIS A 380 17.26 6.01 1.79
C HIS A 380 16.82 4.55 1.61
N GLN A 381 15.53 4.27 1.72
CA GLN A 381 14.96 2.93 1.69
C GLN A 381 14.35 2.60 0.32
N VAL A 382 13.66 3.54 -0.31
CA VAL A 382 12.97 3.31 -1.58
C VAL A 382 13.46 4.28 -2.65
N THR A 383 14.07 3.73 -3.70
CA THR A 383 14.71 4.56 -4.71
C THR A 383 13.70 5.35 -5.56
N ASN A 384 13.77 6.67 -5.47
CA ASN A 384 13.00 7.60 -6.30
C ASN A 384 13.15 7.37 -7.82
N TRP A 385 14.22 6.70 -8.26
CA TRP A 385 14.37 6.29 -9.65
C TRP A 385 13.22 5.41 -10.10
N GLN A 386 12.90 4.37 -9.33
CA GLN A 386 11.83 3.42 -9.66
C GLN A 386 10.44 3.98 -9.36
N SER A 387 10.29 4.81 -8.33
CA SER A 387 9.03 5.55 -8.10
C SER A 387 8.63 6.37 -9.33
N ASN A 388 9.61 7.06 -9.95
CA ASN A 388 9.36 7.81 -11.18
C ASN A 388 9.07 6.91 -12.40
N VAL A 389 9.62 5.68 -12.46
CA VAL A 389 9.24 4.74 -13.53
C VAL A 389 7.78 4.35 -13.37
N GLU A 390 7.35 3.96 -12.17
CA GLU A 390 5.98 3.57 -11.90
C GLU A 390 4.99 4.71 -12.18
N ALA A 391 5.27 5.91 -11.66
CA ALA A 391 4.45 7.10 -11.90
C ALA A 391 4.26 7.38 -13.39
N ARG A 392 5.31 7.23 -14.22
CA ARG A 392 5.19 7.35 -15.68
C ARG A 392 4.39 6.21 -16.29
N THR A 393 4.59 4.98 -15.84
CA THR A 393 3.88 3.80 -16.34
C THR A 393 2.37 3.94 -16.15
N ILE A 394 1.93 4.45 -14.99
CA ILE A 394 0.50 4.66 -14.72
C ILE A 394 -0.07 5.96 -15.33
N GLY A 395 0.77 6.77 -15.97
CA GLY A 395 0.37 8.06 -16.55
C GLY A 395 0.13 9.18 -15.52
N ALA A 396 0.77 9.12 -14.35
CA ALA A 396 0.66 10.14 -13.33
C ALA A 396 1.27 11.48 -13.78
N ARG A 397 0.66 12.58 -13.32
CA ARG A 397 1.16 13.95 -13.58
C ARG A 397 1.90 14.52 -12.37
N ALA A 398 2.94 15.29 -12.62
CA ALA A 398 3.75 15.90 -11.57
C ALA A 398 3.06 17.13 -10.97
N ILE A 399 2.98 17.17 -9.64
CA ILE A 399 2.66 18.41 -8.90
C ILE A 399 3.90 19.31 -8.94
N VAL A 400 3.76 20.54 -9.42
CA VAL A 400 4.89 21.47 -9.60
C VAL A 400 4.76 22.73 -8.75
N PRO A 401 5.87 23.36 -8.31
CA PRO A 401 7.27 22.94 -8.47
C PRO A 401 7.59 21.57 -7.85
N PHE A 402 8.29 20.70 -8.59
CA PHE A 402 8.38 19.29 -8.22
C PHE A 402 9.29 19.04 -7.01
N ILE A 403 10.40 19.79 -6.91
CA ILE A 403 11.28 19.85 -5.73
C ILE A 403 11.84 21.27 -5.60
N SER A 404 12.48 21.59 -4.47
CA SER A 404 13.12 22.90 -4.29
C SER A 404 14.21 23.16 -5.33
N SER A 405 14.31 24.43 -5.76
CA SER A 405 15.32 24.85 -6.73
C SER A 405 16.73 24.52 -6.23
N GLY A 406 17.58 23.98 -7.10
CA GLY A 406 18.97 23.64 -6.78
C GLY A 406 19.17 22.34 -5.99
N ARG A 407 18.11 21.60 -5.65
CA ARG A 407 18.24 20.30 -4.95
C ARG A 407 18.91 19.22 -5.79
N TRP A 408 18.72 19.27 -7.11
CA TRP A 408 19.41 18.39 -8.06
C TRP A 408 19.87 19.19 -9.29
N PRO A 409 20.97 19.95 -9.18
CA PRO A 409 21.41 20.85 -10.25
C PRO A 409 21.69 20.10 -11.55
N GLY A 410 21.17 20.64 -12.67
CA GLY A 410 21.42 20.10 -14.01
C GLY A 410 20.60 18.85 -14.39
N VAL A 411 19.66 18.44 -13.55
CA VAL A 411 18.79 17.27 -13.81
C VAL A 411 17.33 17.72 -13.92
N ASP A 412 16.63 17.31 -14.99
CA ASP A 412 15.17 17.43 -15.06
C ASP A 412 14.54 16.29 -14.25
N VAL A 413 14.23 16.60 -12.99
CA VAL A 413 13.72 15.63 -12.03
C VAL A 413 12.32 15.10 -12.34
N ARG A 414 11.58 15.73 -13.27
CA ARG A 414 10.29 15.19 -13.73
C ARG A 414 10.46 14.02 -14.68
N TRP A 415 11.65 13.85 -15.28
CA TRP A 415 11.95 12.74 -16.18
C TRP A 415 10.90 12.54 -17.28
N GLY A 416 10.39 13.64 -17.84
CA GLY A 416 9.37 13.62 -18.89
C GLY A 416 7.91 13.53 -18.43
N MET A 417 7.63 13.56 -17.12
CA MET A 417 6.25 13.66 -16.62
C MET A 417 5.65 15.05 -16.87
N ASP A 418 4.42 15.05 -17.38
CA ASP A 418 3.65 16.27 -17.60
C ASP A 418 3.22 16.89 -16.26
N PRO A 419 3.27 18.22 -16.11
CA PRO A 419 2.73 18.87 -14.93
C PRO A 419 1.20 18.78 -14.89
N VAL A 420 0.64 18.77 -13.68
CA VAL A 420 -0.78 19.07 -13.49
C VAL A 420 -1.04 20.51 -13.93
N SER A 421 -1.92 20.72 -14.91
CA SER A 421 -2.16 22.03 -15.52
C SER A 421 -3.10 22.93 -14.71
N SER A 422 -3.98 22.33 -13.91
CA SER A 422 -4.98 23.01 -13.10
C SER A 422 -5.42 22.12 -11.95
N PHE A 423 -5.71 22.72 -10.80
CA PHE A 423 -6.26 22.05 -9.63
C PHE A 423 -7.70 22.54 -9.36
N PRO A 424 -8.58 21.68 -8.80
CA PRO A 424 -8.37 20.27 -8.52
C PRO A 424 -8.20 19.42 -9.79
N TYR A 425 -7.44 18.32 -9.70
CA TYR A 425 -7.15 17.42 -10.82
C TYR A 425 -7.69 16.01 -10.54
N ASP A 426 -8.63 15.58 -11.38
CA ASP A 426 -9.20 14.22 -11.34
C ASP A 426 -8.35 13.26 -12.19
N GLY A 427 -7.25 12.79 -11.62
CA GLY A 427 -6.36 11.82 -12.23
C GLY A 427 -5.26 11.40 -11.27
N SER A 428 -4.39 10.49 -11.73
CA SER A 428 -3.24 10.06 -10.94
C SER A 428 -2.14 11.12 -10.94
N ALA A 429 -1.50 11.33 -9.80
CA ALA A 429 -0.46 12.35 -9.65
C ALA A 429 0.69 11.88 -8.76
N ILE A 430 1.81 12.59 -8.86
CA ILE A 430 3.01 12.38 -8.06
C ILE A 430 3.45 13.70 -7.41
N ALA A 431 3.69 13.63 -6.10
CA ALA A 431 4.21 14.70 -5.28
C ALA A 431 5.52 14.25 -4.61
N TYR A 432 6.54 15.10 -4.67
CA TYR A 432 7.76 14.93 -3.86
C TYR A 432 7.74 15.86 -2.66
N TRP A 433 8.06 15.30 -1.49
CA TRP A 433 8.21 16.00 -0.22
C TRP A 433 9.69 16.16 0.10
N ASP A 434 10.13 17.41 0.21
CA ASP A 434 11.55 17.75 0.36
C ASP A 434 11.91 18.11 1.81
N GLY A 435 12.79 17.31 2.43
CA GLY A 435 13.38 17.56 3.75
C GLY A 435 14.55 18.55 3.78
N GLY A 436 14.88 19.14 2.62
CA GLY A 436 15.94 20.13 2.47
C GLY A 436 17.35 19.54 2.31
N PRO A 437 18.33 20.39 1.95
CA PRO A 437 19.70 19.97 1.71
C PRO A 437 20.40 19.47 2.95
N LEU A 438 21.42 18.63 2.72
CA LEU A 438 22.40 18.27 3.73
C LEU A 438 22.98 19.53 4.34
N ARG A 439 22.82 19.67 5.65
CA ARG A 439 23.29 20.81 6.43
C ARG A 439 23.69 20.34 7.82
N PRO A 440 24.64 21.02 8.49
CA PRO A 440 25.05 20.62 9.83
C PRO A 440 23.85 20.53 10.79
N GLY A 441 23.76 19.46 11.54
CA GLY A 441 22.66 19.22 12.47
C GLY A 441 22.81 17.94 13.29
N SER A 442 21.75 17.55 13.99
CA SER A 442 21.75 16.41 14.91
C SER A 442 21.57 15.04 14.25
N GLY A 443 21.35 14.96 12.95
CA GLY A 443 21.16 13.69 12.24
C GLY A 443 22.46 12.92 11.97
N SER A 444 22.36 11.87 11.15
CA SER A 444 23.46 10.95 10.89
C SER A 444 24.69 11.66 10.32
N ALA A 445 25.88 11.23 10.77
CA ALA A 445 27.16 11.84 10.43
C ALA A 445 27.25 13.36 10.70
N GLY A 446 26.38 13.91 11.56
CA GLY A 446 26.33 15.34 11.88
C GLY A 446 25.54 16.19 10.89
N PHE A 447 24.66 15.57 10.10
CA PHE A 447 23.86 16.25 9.08
C PHE A 447 22.36 16.00 9.27
N ILE A 448 21.56 17.03 9.00
CA ILE A 448 20.11 16.95 8.78
C ILE A 448 19.79 17.21 7.30
N GLY A 449 18.57 16.90 6.87
CA GLY A 449 18.17 16.87 5.47
C GLY A 449 18.77 15.68 4.73
N THR A 450 18.61 15.65 3.40
CA THR A 450 19.10 14.54 2.56
C THR A 450 19.62 15.03 1.21
N GLY A 451 20.50 14.24 0.60
CA GLY A 451 21.00 14.46 -0.76
C GLY A 451 20.02 13.97 -1.83
N PRO A 452 20.27 14.28 -3.12
CA PRO A 452 19.53 13.65 -4.20
C PRO A 452 19.81 12.14 -4.26
N PRO A 453 18.90 11.33 -4.84
CA PRO A 453 19.12 9.92 -5.11
C PRO A 453 20.45 9.67 -5.85
N PRO A 454 21.32 8.75 -5.39
CA PRO A 454 22.58 8.46 -6.05
C PRO A 454 22.40 7.95 -7.48
N PHE A 455 23.32 8.34 -8.37
CA PHE A 455 23.45 7.72 -9.70
C PHE A 455 23.99 6.29 -9.61
N ALA A 456 24.90 6.04 -8.66
CA ALA A 456 25.45 4.72 -8.41
C ALA A 456 24.40 3.78 -7.78
N ASN A 457 24.63 2.47 -7.92
CA ASN A 457 23.74 1.43 -7.42
C ASN A 457 23.93 1.19 -5.92
N ILE A 458 23.67 2.23 -5.13
CA ILE A 458 23.81 2.28 -3.68
C ILE A 458 22.68 3.11 -3.08
N ALA A 459 22.34 2.85 -1.82
CA ALA A 459 21.45 3.70 -1.05
C ALA A 459 22.13 5.05 -0.73
N PRO A 460 21.36 6.15 -0.63
CA PRO A 460 21.82 7.30 0.14
C PRO A 460 22.02 6.90 1.62
N VAL A 461 23.05 7.48 2.26
CA VAL A 461 23.44 7.13 3.65
C VAL A 461 23.79 8.35 4.50
N LEU A 462 23.79 9.56 3.90
CA LEU A 462 24.16 10.79 4.60
C LEU A 462 22.89 11.57 4.95
N GLY A 463 22.87 12.15 6.16
CA GLY A 463 21.76 12.96 6.64
C GLY A 463 20.65 12.15 7.30
N GLU A 464 19.44 12.68 7.24
CA GLU A 464 18.23 12.02 7.74
C GLU A 464 17.64 11.14 6.66
N ASP A 465 17.18 9.94 7.04
CA ASP A 465 16.34 9.12 6.18
C ASP A 465 14.95 9.78 6.09
N PRO A 466 14.53 10.26 4.90
CA PRO A 466 13.29 10.99 4.78
C PRO A 466 12.08 10.07 4.57
N HIS A 467 12.24 8.74 4.60
CA HIS A 467 11.21 7.76 4.24
C HIS A 467 9.81 8.09 4.80
N GLU A 468 9.74 8.44 6.08
CA GLU A 468 8.50 8.75 6.81
C GLU A 468 8.04 10.21 6.75
N PHE A 469 8.83 11.10 6.15
CA PHE A 469 8.56 12.54 6.18
C PHE A 469 7.18 12.94 5.60
N PRO A 470 6.68 12.33 4.50
CA PRO A 470 5.32 12.60 4.04
C PRO A 470 4.26 12.19 5.06
N GLY A 471 4.42 11.03 5.71
CA GLY A 471 3.40 10.44 6.59
C GLY A 471 3.06 11.29 7.82
N VAL A 472 3.99 12.13 8.29
CA VAL A 472 3.81 13.01 9.46
C VAL A 472 3.63 14.49 9.10
N SER A 473 3.61 14.83 7.81
CA SER A 473 3.39 16.19 7.32
C SER A 473 1.89 16.49 7.23
N GLU A 474 1.40 17.47 8.00
CA GLU A 474 -0.02 17.88 7.95
C GLU A 474 -0.50 18.26 6.55
N THR A 475 0.38 18.91 5.78
CA THR A 475 0.09 19.30 4.39
C THR A 475 -0.04 18.07 3.48
N ALA A 476 0.76 17.02 3.72
CA ALA A 476 0.68 15.77 2.98
C ALA A 476 -0.57 14.99 3.34
N ILE A 477 -0.82 14.83 4.64
CA ILE A 477 -2.03 14.20 5.17
C ILE A 477 -3.28 14.89 4.60
N GLY A 478 -3.31 16.22 4.55
CA GLY A 478 -4.43 16.97 3.95
C GLY A 478 -4.61 16.72 2.45
N MET A 479 -3.52 16.56 1.70
CA MET A 479 -3.57 16.18 0.27
C MET A 479 -4.12 14.76 0.10
N ILE A 480 -3.63 13.81 0.89
CA ILE A 480 -4.04 12.40 0.88
C ILE A 480 -5.52 12.29 1.24
N ASP A 481 -5.93 12.93 2.35
CA ASP A 481 -7.32 12.97 2.79
C ASP A 481 -8.23 13.59 1.73
N GLY A 482 -7.86 14.72 1.11
CA GLY A 482 -8.66 15.31 0.01
C GLY A 482 -8.78 14.42 -1.23
N PHE A 483 -7.78 13.57 -1.48
CA PHE A 483 -7.74 12.65 -2.60
C PHE A 483 -8.53 11.35 -2.35
N LEU A 484 -8.40 10.76 -1.16
CA LEU A 484 -9.04 9.50 -0.75
C LEU A 484 -10.47 9.73 -0.25
N ARG A 485 -11.32 10.26 -1.14
CA ARG A 485 -12.75 10.52 -0.88
C ARG A 485 -13.57 10.16 -2.10
N GLU A 486 -14.86 9.97 -1.87
CA GLU A 486 -15.83 9.97 -2.97
C GLU A 486 -15.78 11.33 -3.69
N GLY A 487 -15.57 11.31 -5.00
CA GLY A 487 -15.37 12.53 -5.79
C GLY A 487 -14.08 13.31 -5.46
N GLY A 488 -13.16 12.73 -4.69
CA GLY A 488 -11.89 13.35 -4.32
C GLY A 488 -11.03 13.72 -5.53
N ALA A 489 -10.08 14.62 -5.35
CA ALA A 489 -9.21 15.05 -6.44
C ALA A 489 -7.85 15.49 -5.90
N VAL A 490 -6.83 15.46 -6.75
CA VAL A 490 -5.50 15.96 -6.39
C VAL A 490 -5.61 17.47 -6.25
N THR A 491 -5.05 18.00 -5.17
CA THR A 491 -4.91 19.44 -4.89
C THR A 491 -3.42 19.80 -4.80
N ASN A 492 -3.10 21.10 -4.74
CA ASN A 492 -1.74 21.57 -4.51
C ASN A 492 -1.68 22.48 -3.27
N PRO A 493 -1.73 21.89 -2.06
CA PRO A 493 -1.60 22.65 -0.82
C PRO A 493 -0.19 23.24 -0.61
N CYS A 494 0.78 22.85 -1.44
CA CYS A 494 2.16 23.33 -1.37
C CYS A 494 2.40 24.63 -2.14
N ALA A 495 1.44 25.03 -3.00
CA ALA A 495 1.57 26.20 -3.84
C ALA A 495 1.82 27.50 -3.02
N PRO A 496 2.62 28.44 -3.56
CA PRO A 496 3.25 28.43 -4.87
C PRO A 496 4.60 27.67 -4.93
N GLY A 497 5.05 27.10 -3.81
CA GLY A 497 6.33 26.42 -3.68
C GLY A 497 6.27 24.90 -3.90
N PRO A 498 7.42 24.21 -3.80
CA PRO A 498 7.45 22.75 -3.72
C PRO A 498 6.85 22.25 -2.40
N CYS A 499 6.47 20.98 -2.35
CA CYS A 499 6.05 20.35 -1.09
C CYS A 499 7.27 20.11 -0.19
N LEU A 500 7.19 20.57 1.06
CA LEU A 500 8.27 20.48 2.06
C LEU A 500 7.83 19.60 3.23
N ALA A 501 8.79 18.90 3.84
CA ALA A 501 8.55 18.06 5.01
C ALA A 501 9.79 18.01 5.93
N GLY A 502 9.77 17.19 6.98
CA GLY A 502 10.93 17.01 7.88
C GLY A 502 11.37 18.31 8.58
N GLY A 503 10.43 19.21 8.86
CA GLY A 503 10.72 20.52 9.48
C GLY A 503 11.43 21.54 8.58
N TRP A 504 11.67 21.23 7.30
CA TRP A 504 12.28 22.16 6.36
C TRP A 504 11.28 23.20 5.85
N THR A 505 11.69 24.47 5.87
CA THR A 505 10.83 25.61 5.51
C THR A 505 11.24 26.30 4.19
N GLY A 506 12.26 25.77 3.51
CA GLY A 506 12.74 26.29 2.23
C GLY A 506 13.92 27.27 2.31
N SER A 507 14.43 27.56 3.52
CA SER A 507 15.57 28.48 3.75
C SER A 507 16.48 28.04 4.88
#